data_AF-A0A4Y7KY28-F1
#
_entry.id   AF-A0A4Y7KY28-F1
#
_cell.length_a   1.000
_cell.length_b   1.000
_cell.length_c   1.000
_cell.angle_alpha   90.00
_cell.angle_beta   90.00
_cell.angle_gamma   90.00
#
_symmetry.space_group_name_H-M   'P 1'
#
loop_
_entity.id
_entity.type
_entity.pdbx_description
1 polymer ?
#
loop_
_entity_poly.entity_id
_entity_poly.type
_entity_poly.pdbx_seq_one_letter_code
_entity_poly.pdbx_strand_id
1 'polypeptide(L)' 'MDSLISSIFNSLIPYGNARITSDKVITCQHGPTECELNTVEACALQVWPAQVAQ' A
#
# COMPACT_ATOMS: atom_id res chain seq x y z
N MET A 1 -1.18 -12.97 17.90
CA MET A 1 -1.33 -11.72 17.13
C MET A 1 -1.36 -12.02 15.63
N ASP A 2 -0.61 -13.02 15.16
CA ASP A 2 -0.56 -13.40 13.75
C ASP A 2 -1.88 -13.98 13.19
N SER A 3 -2.71 -14.59 14.04
CA SER A 3 -4.00 -15.16 13.60
C SER A 3 -5.10 -14.11 13.36
N LEU A 4 -4.94 -12.88 13.84
CA LEU A 4 -5.90 -11.80 13.59
C LEU A 4 -5.63 -11.10 12.25
N ILE A 5 -4.35 -11.04 11.83
CA ILE A 5 -3.94 -10.47 10.54
C ILE A 5 -4.31 -11.41 9.39
N SER A 6 -4.16 -12.72 9.59
CA SER A 6 -4.54 -13.75 8.60
C SER A 6 -6.04 -13.81 8.29
N SER A 7 -6.91 -13.36 9.21
CA SER A 7 -8.36 -13.49 9.06
C SER A 7 -9.01 -12.34 8.28
N ILE A 8 -8.28 -11.27 7.92
CA ILE A 8 -8.88 -10.01 7.45
C ILE A 8 -8.22 -9.41 6.19
N PHE A 9 -7.02 -9.81 5.76
CA PHE A 9 -6.37 -9.18 4.60
C PHE A 9 -6.70 -9.84 3.25
N ASN A 10 -7.78 -9.37 2.63
CA ASN A 10 -7.89 -9.29 1.17
C ASN A 10 -6.82 -8.31 0.64
N SER A 11 -6.37 -8.52 -0.60
CA SER A 11 -5.32 -7.78 -1.32
C SER A 11 -5.03 -6.36 -0.80
N LEU A 12 -3.80 -6.15 -0.30
CA LEU A 12 -3.32 -4.84 0.13
C LEU A 12 -3.10 -3.92 -1.08
N ILE A 13 -3.71 -2.73 -1.05
CA ILE A 13 -3.50 -1.67 -2.03
C ILE A 13 -3.07 -0.39 -1.27
N PRO A 14 -1.76 -0.10 -1.19
CA PRO A 14 -1.23 1.03 -0.42
C PRO A 14 -1.44 2.33 -1.20
N TYR A 15 -2.62 2.91 -1.00
CA TYR A 15 -3.05 4.17 -1.65
C TYR A 15 -3.82 5.07 -0.68
N GLY A 16 -4.70 4.50 0.15
CA GLY A 16 -5.43 5.24 1.18
C GLY A 16 -6.30 6.36 0.61
N ASN A 17 -6.20 7.57 1.18
CA ASN A 17 -6.89 8.77 0.69
C ASN A 17 -6.05 9.60 -0.29
N ALA A 18 -5.02 9.02 -0.90
CA ALA A 18 -4.30 9.70 -1.97
C ALA A 18 -5.25 10.07 -3.12
N ARG A 19 -4.91 11.13 -3.86
CA ARG A 19 -5.70 11.63 -5.00
C ARG A 19 -4.80 11.89 -6.18
N ILE A 20 -5.35 11.70 -7.37
CA ILE A 20 -4.70 12.09 -8.63
C ILE A 20 -5.30 13.43 -9.04
N THR A 21 -4.46 14.44 -9.22
CA THR A 21 -4.87 15.76 -9.70
C THR A 21 -5.14 15.74 -11.22
N SER A 22 -5.72 16.81 -11.76
CA SER A 22 -5.87 16.99 -13.22
C SER A 22 -4.53 16.87 -13.96
N ASP A 23 -3.44 17.25 -13.31
CA ASP A 23 -2.08 17.24 -13.87
C ASP A 23 -1.39 15.88 -13.70
N LYS A 24 -2.15 14.83 -13.31
CA LYS A 24 -1.66 13.46 -13.08
C LYS A 24 -0.62 13.35 -11.97
N VAL A 25 -0.65 14.28 -11.01
CA VAL A 25 0.21 14.25 -9.82
C VAL A 25 -0.55 13.53 -8.70
N ILE A 26 0.14 12.66 -7.96
CA ILE A 26 -0.41 12.03 -6.77
C ILE A 26 -0.17 12.93 -5.56
N THR A 27 -1.24 13.24 -4.82
CA THR A 27 -1.20 13.99 -3.56
C THR A 27 -1.71 13.11 -2.42
N CYS A 28 -1.02 13.13 -1.27
CA CYS A 28 -1.37 12.34 -0.10
C CYS A 28 -1.71 13.25 1.10
N GLN A 29 -2.52 12.75 2.03
CA GLN A 29 -3.08 13.57 3.13
C GLN A 29 -2.02 14.01 4.16
N HIS A 30 -0.93 13.27 4.29
CA HIS A 30 0.19 13.53 5.18
C HIS A 30 1.45 13.99 4.40
N GLY A 31 1.28 14.49 3.18
CA GLY A 31 2.36 15.07 2.37
C GLY A 31 3.18 14.06 1.55
N PRO A 32 4.31 14.50 0.97
CA PRO A 32 5.07 13.71 0.00
C PRO A 32 5.62 12.38 0.54
N THR A 33 6.03 12.36 1.81
CA THR A 33 6.58 11.15 2.43
C THR A 33 5.55 10.01 2.51
N GLU A 34 4.27 10.30 2.70
CA GLU A 34 3.22 9.27 2.61
C GLU A 34 3.14 8.68 1.20
N CYS A 35 3.22 9.52 0.16
CA CYS A 35 3.19 9.03 -1.23
C CYS A 35 4.42 8.17 -1.57
N GLU A 36 5.60 8.55 -1.06
CA GLU A 36 6.82 7.75 -1.18
C GLU A 36 6.67 6.40 -0.47
N LEU A 37 6.14 6.39 0.76
CA LEU A 37 5.94 5.16 1.52
C LEU A 37 4.86 4.26 0.92
N ASN A 38 3.75 4.81 0.39
CA ASN A 38 2.77 4.06 -0.39
C ASN A 38 3.43 3.34 -1.58
N THR A 39 4.40 3.99 -2.23
CA THR A 39 5.17 3.39 -3.33
C THR A 39 6.10 2.28 -2.82
N VAL A 40 6.81 2.52 -1.72
CA VAL A 40 7.68 1.51 -1.09
C VAL A 40 6.88 0.27 -0.68
N GLU A 41 5.72 0.45 -0.05
CA GLU A 41 4.82 -0.64 0.33
C GLU A 41 4.29 -1.39 -0.89
N ALA A 42 3.91 -0.70 -1.97
CA ALA A 42 3.48 -1.34 -3.21
C ALA A 42 4.60 -2.21 -3.81
N CYS A 43 5.82 -1.68 -3.85
CA CYS A 43 7.00 -2.43 -4.29
C CYS A 43 7.29 -3.62 -3.37
N ALA A 44 7.21 -3.43 -2.05
CA ALA A 44 7.40 -4.49 -1.07
C ALA A 44 6.40 -5.64 -1.30
N LEU A 45 5.13 -5.35 -1.55
CA LEU A 45 4.11 -6.37 -1.85
C LEU A 45 4.38 -7.14 -3.16
N GLN A 46 5.06 -6.51 -4.13
CA GLN A 46 5.43 -7.17 -5.39
C GLN A 46 6.66 -8.07 -5.26
N VAL A 47 7.64 -7.67 -4.46
CA VAL A 47 8.93 -8.38 -4.34
C VAL A 47 8.97 -9.34 -3.16
N TRP A 48 8.20 -9.09 -2.12
CA TRP A 48 8.10 -9.99 -0.98
C TRP A 48 7.34 -11.24 -1.45
N PRO A 49 7.91 -12.45 -1.26
CA PRO A 49 7.19 -13.66 -1.58
C PRO A 49 5.90 -13.63 -0.77
N ALA A 50 4.76 -13.63 -1.47
CA ALA A 50 3.48 -13.73 -0.79
C ALA A 50 3.60 -14.90 0.20
N GLN A 51 3.43 -14.62 1.49
CA GLN A 51 3.27 -15.68 2.49
C GLN A 51 1.96 -16.46 2.27
N VAL A 52 1.26 -16.18 1.16
CA VAL A 52 0.11 -16.90 0.61
C VAL A 52 0.59 -17.72 -0.60
N ALA A 53 1.51 -18.64 -0.36
CA ALA A 53 1.80 -19.76 -1.25
C ALA A 53 2.36 -20.94 -0.45
N GLN A 54 1.63 -21.36 0.58
CA GLN A 54 1.41 -22.77 0.95
C GLN A 54 -0.01 -22.91 1.49
#